data_AF-A0A7S0MX28-F1
#
_entry.id   AF-A0A7S0MX28-F1
#
_cell.length_a   1.000
_cell.length_b   1.000
_cell.length_c   1.000
_cell.angle_alpha   90.00
_cell.angle_beta   90.00
_cell.angle_gamma   90.00
#
_symmetry.space_group_name_H-M   'P 1'
#
loop_
_entity.id
_entity.type
_entity.pdbx_description
1 polymer ?
#
loop_
_entity_poly.entity_id
_entity_poly.type
_entity_poly.pdbx_seq_one_letter_code
_entity_poly.pdbx_strand_id
1 'polypeptide(L)'
;EMPFCFNKKFEKSVLVCDETAGFLQIHHRFDVPASNSGRISMNQAASDTISVIENQLYFVISKSIPSQSPQQISFTTDHDMHYYPFCDDFGPFNLVVVFRFCRKLRRLLVTRGPTPLLYYTTGDKRQAANCAFLLAAFLIMELGHTAEQAWRPLAQLDASSLAAFRDASYEPADFTLSVLDCVGGLAKARDSGLVNFKDGSFDADEYELFDDPANGDMHVLVPGRFIA
;
A
#
# COMPACT_ATOMS: atom_id res chain seq x y z
N GLU A 1 33.64 5.45 -46.35
CA GLU A 1 32.31 4.89 -46.65
C GLU A 1 31.86 4.05 -45.47
N MET A 2 30.61 4.24 -45.00
CA MET A 2 29.94 3.28 -44.11
C MET A 2 29.62 2.00 -44.91
N PRO A 3 29.28 0.86 -44.26
CA PRO A 3 27.89 0.67 -43.86
C PRO A 3 27.66 0.06 -42.46
N PHE A 4 26.52 0.46 -41.91
CA PHE A 4 25.71 -0.20 -40.91
C PHE A 4 25.50 -1.70 -41.18
N CYS A 5 25.38 -2.51 -40.11
CA CYS A 5 24.35 -3.55 -40.07
C CYS A 5 23.83 -3.79 -38.64
N PHE A 6 22.53 -3.54 -38.51
CA PHE A 6 21.64 -3.85 -37.40
C PHE A 6 21.11 -5.28 -37.58
N ASN A 7 21.05 -6.09 -36.52
CA ASN A 7 20.00 -7.11 -36.30
C ASN A 7 20.16 -7.71 -34.88
N LYS A 8 19.33 -7.29 -33.91
CA LYS A 8 18.05 -7.92 -33.48
C LYS A 8 18.16 -9.39 -33.07
N LYS A 9 18.15 -9.61 -31.75
CA LYS A 9 17.27 -10.60 -31.10
C LYS A 9 16.66 -9.95 -29.85
N PHE A 10 15.44 -9.44 -30.00
CA PHE A 10 14.55 -9.23 -28.86
C PHE A 10 13.93 -10.60 -28.56
N GLU A 11 14.34 -11.23 -27.47
CA GLU A 11 13.53 -12.30 -26.88
C GLU A 11 12.31 -11.66 -26.23
N LYS A 12 11.13 -11.97 -26.80
CA LYS A 12 9.84 -11.67 -26.19
C LYS A 12 9.69 -12.55 -24.95
N SER A 13 9.78 -11.97 -23.77
CA SER A 13 9.22 -12.59 -22.55
C SER A 13 7.71 -12.35 -22.56
N VAL A 14 6.97 -13.35 -23.06
CA VAL A 14 5.51 -13.43 -22.95
C VAL A 14 5.21 -13.93 -21.53
N LEU A 15 4.52 -13.12 -20.72
CA LEU A 15 3.94 -13.58 -19.46
C LEU A 15 2.70 -14.43 -19.80
N VAL A 16 2.78 -15.73 -19.53
CA VAL A 16 1.63 -16.63 -19.57
C VAL A 16 1.03 -16.64 -18.17
N CYS A 17 -0.23 -16.22 -18.05
CA CYS A 17 -1.04 -16.49 -16.88
C CYS A 17 -1.59 -17.91 -17.01
N ASP A 18 -1.23 -18.81 -16.11
CA ASP A 18 -1.90 -20.11 -15.94
C ASP A 18 -2.69 -20.07 -14.62
N GLU A 19 -4.00 -20.32 -14.70
CA GLU A 19 -4.97 -20.17 -13.60
C GLU A 19 -5.05 -21.39 -12.68
N THR A 20 -4.13 -22.35 -12.75
CA THR A 20 -4.33 -23.67 -12.10
C THR A 20 -3.31 -24.09 -11.04
N ALA A 21 -2.36 -23.25 -10.64
CA ALA A 21 -1.45 -23.58 -9.54
C ALA A 21 -1.42 -22.47 -8.48
N GLY A 22 -1.96 -22.76 -7.30
CA GLY A 22 -1.56 -22.07 -6.08
C GLY A 22 -0.04 -22.14 -5.95
N PHE A 23 0.55 -21.06 -5.43
CA PHE A 23 1.98 -20.81 -5.27
C PHE A 23 2.72 -20.22 -6.48
N LEU A 24 2.91 -18.91 -6.43
CA LEU A 24 4.16 -18.31 -6.86
C LEU A 24 5.06 -18.20 -5.62
N GLN A 25 6.02 -19.12 -5.46
CA GLN A 25 7.25 -18.73 -4.78
C GLN A 25 7.85 -17.61 -5.62
N ILE A 26 7.83 -16.39 -5.08
CA ILE A 26 8.53 -15.25 -5.67
C ILE A 26 10.03 -15.50 -5.44
N HIS A 27 10.61 -16.40 -6.24
CA HIS A 27 12.05 -16.55 -6.42
C HIS A 27 12.61 -15.54 -7.43
N HIS A 28 11.93 -14.42 -7.62
CA HIS A 28 12.53 -13.22 -8.15
C HIS A 28 12.51 -12.19 -7.03
N ARG A 29 13.68 -11.93 -6.44
CA ARG A 29 13.93 -10.63 -5.80
C ARG A 29 13.24 -9.57 -6.67
N PHE A 30 12.49 -8.67 -6.05
CA PHE A 30 12.32 -7.35 -6.62
C PHE A 30 13.73 -6.72 -6.67
N ASP A 31 14.56 -7.15 -7.63
CA ASP A 31 15.84 -6.53 -7.90
C ASP A 31 15.49 -5.16 -8.45
N VAL A 32 15.57 -4.16 -7.56
CA VAL A 32 15.59 -2.74 -7.92
C VAL A 32 16.74 -2.60 -8.92
N PRO A 33 16.48 -2.34 -10.21
CA PRO A 33 17.56 -2.27 -11.18
C PRO A 33 18.44 -1.07 -10.82
N ALA A 34 19.75 -1.31 -10.74
CA ALA A 34 20.73 -0.27 -10.53
C ALA A 34 20.59 0.82 -11.60
N SER A 35 20.60 2.06 -11.12
CA SER A 35 20.43 3.33 -11.81
C SER A 35 20.83 3.35 -13.28
N ASN A 36 19.90 3.78 -14.13
CA ASN A 36 20.23 4.49 -15.36
C ASN A 36 19.47 5.81 -15.34
N SER A 37 20.21 6.91 -15.16
CA SER A 37 19.71 8.26 -14.96
C SER A 37 19.10 8.84 -16.25
N GLY A 38 17.91 8.38 -16.61
CA GLY A 38 17.02 9.03 -17.56
C GLY A 38 16.05 9.93 -16.80
N ARG A 39 16.32 11.24 -16.75
CA ARG A 39 15.37 12.23 -16.22
C ARG A 39 14.11 12.22 -17.09
N ILE A 40 13.04 11.58 -16.62
CA ILE A 40 11.70 11.89 -17.10
C ILE A 40 11.37 13.27 -16.54
N SER A 41 11.37 14.29 -17.41
CA SER A 41 10.95 15.63 -17.04
C SER A 41 9.45 15.64 -16.82
N MET A 42 9.01 15.46 -15.57
CA MET A 42 7.65 15.79 -15.18
C MET A 42 7.49 17.31 -15.28
N ASN A 43 6.49 17.76 -16.05
CA ASN A 43 6.22 19.18 -16.24
C ASN A 43 5.98 19.89 -14.91
N GLN A 44 6.49 21.11 -14.86
CA GLN A 44 6.61 21.99 -13.71
C GLN A 44 5.25 22.45 -13.20
N ALA A 45 4.64 21.67 -12.30
CA ALA A 45 3.68 22.13 -11.29
C ALA A 45 4.02 21.38 -10.00
N ALA A 46 4.88 21.98 -9.18
CA ALA A 46 5.38 21.39 -7.95
C ALA A 46 4.26 21.24 -6.92
N SER A 47 3.88 20.00 -6.61
CA SER A 47 3.10 19.63 -5.42
C SER A 47 3.54 18.22 -5.02
N ASP A 48 4.34 18.14 -3.95
CA ASP A 48 4.46 17.07 -2.95
C ASP A 48 4.32 15.60 -3.39
N THR A 49 4.74 15.26 -4.61
CA THR A 49 4.70 13.89 -5.11
C THR A 49 5.91 13.12 -4.59
N ILE A 50 5.66 12.09 -3.80
CA ILE A 50 6.67 11.26 -3.15
C ILE A 50 6.95 10.03 -3.99
N SER A 51 8.22 9.75 -4.27
CA SER A 51 8.63 8.46 -4.82
C SER A 51 8.70 7.42 -3.70
N VAL A 52 7.85 6.40 -3.80
CA VAL A 52 7.71 5.32 -2.81
C VAL A 52 8.55 4.12 -3.24
N ILE A 53 8.41 3.74 -4.51
CA ILE A 53 9.27 2.76 -5.19
C ILE A 53 9.78 3.46 -6.44
N GLU A 54 11.10 3.62 -6.53
CA GLU A 54 11.73 4.42 -7.59
C GLU A 54 11.25 3.98 -8.98
N ASN A 55 10.78 4.94 -9.78
CA ASN A 55 10.27 4.75 -11.14
C ASN A 55 9.03 3.82 -11.27
N GLN A 56 8.42 3.40 -10.17
CA GLN A 56 7.31 2.44 -10.19
C GLN A 56 6.06 2.92 -9.47
N LEU A 57 6.22 3.44 -8.25
CA LEU A 57 5.12 3.83 -7.38
C LEU A 57 5.37 5.19 -6.75
N TYR A 58 4.41 6.07 -6.91
CA TYR A 58 4.42 7.41 -6.37
C TYR A 58 3.19 7.63 -5.49
N PHE A 59 3.29 8.54 -4.53
CA PHE A 59 2.20 8.95 -3.65
C PHE A 59 2.03 10.47 -3.68
N VAL A 60 0.79 10.96 -3.69
CA VAL A 60 0.50 12.40 -3.58
C VAL A 60 -0.78 12.67 -2.81
N ILE A 61 -0.76 13.70 -1.97
CA ILE A 61 -1.95 14.30 -1.36
C ILE A 61 -2.29 15.51 -2.22
N SER A 62 -3.42 15.45 -2.94
CA SER A 62 -3.79 16.46 -3.94
C SER A 62 -5.10 17.14 -3.58
N LYS A 63 -5.29 18.40 -3.98
CA LYS A 63 -6.59 19.09 -3.84
C LYS A 63 -7.57 18.77 -4.97
N SER A 64 -7.07 18.21 -6.07
CA SER A 64 -7.86 17.84 -7.24
C SER A 64 -7.47 16.45 -7.72
N ILE A 65 -8.41 15.78 -8.39
CA ILE A 65 -8.16 14.46 -8.98
C ILE A 65 -7.02 14.61 -10.02
N PRO A 66 -5.91 13.87 -9.87
CA PRO A 66 -4.84 13.86 -10.86
C PRO A 66 -5.35 13.37 -12.21
N SER A 67 -4.95 14.02 -13.29
CA SER A 67 -5.33 13.62 -14.64
C SER A 67 -4.75 12.25 -15.00
N GLN A 68 -5.56 11.43 -15.69
CA GLN A 68 -5.07 10.19 -16.30
C GLN A 68 -4.24 10.54 -17.55
N SER A 69 -3.11 9.86 -17.75
CA SER A 69 -2.29 10.05 -18.95
C SER A 69 -1.62 8.75 -19.40
N PRO A 70 -1.22 8.60 -20.68
CA PRO A 70 -0.43 7.45 -21.11
C PRO A 70 0.89 7.28 -20.35
N GLN A 71 1.41 8.36 -19.75
CA GLN A 71 2.68 8.41 -19.04
C GLN A 71 2.55 8.11 -17.54
N GLN A 72 1.33 8.07 -16.99
CA GLN A 72 1.08 7.78 -15.59
C GLN A 72 -0.35 7.26 -15.39
N ILE A 73 -0.47 6.11 -14.74
CA ILE A 73 -1.76 5.57 -14.30
C ILE A 73 -1.97 6.05 -12.86
N SER A 74 -3.10 6.70 -12.57
CA SER A 74 -3.41 7.12 -11.21
C SER A 74 -4.58 6.33 -10.62
N PHE A 75 -4.52 6.05 -9.32
CA PHE A 75 -5.60 5.40 -8.57
C PHE A 75 -5.70 5.97 -7.15
N THR A 76 -6.87 5.84 -6.55
CA THR A 76 -7.13 6.23 -5.15
C THR A 76 -7.87 5.10 -4.42
N THR A 77 -7.92 5.20 -3.10
CA THR A 77 -8.77 4.38 -2.24
C THR A 77 -9.86 5.17 -1.50
N ASP A 78 -10.01 6.47 -1.81
CA ASP A 78 -10.91 7.38 -1.09
C ASP A 78 -12.39 7.01 -1.17
N HIS A 79 -12.77 6.13 -2.10
CA HIS A 79 -14.17 5.77 -2.36
C HIS A 79 -14.45 4.26 -2.31
N ASP A 80 -13.43 3.42 -2.19
CA ASP A 80 -13.59 1.95 -2.19
C ASP A 80 -13.11 1.28 -0.91
N MET A 81 -12.42 2.02 -0.03
CA MET A 81 -12.02 1.55 1.30
C MET A 81 -12.52 2.54 2.34
N HIS A 82 -13.46 2.10 3.16
CA HIS A 82 -14.11 2.92 4.18
C HIS A 82 -13.76 2.43 5.57
N TYR A 83 -13.45 3.38 6.45
CA TYR A 83 -13.34 3.13 7.86
C TYR A 83 -14.69 3.44 8.49
N TYR A 84 -15.19 2.56 9.34
CA TYR A 84 -16.46 2.74 10.04
C TYR A 84 -16.17 3.21 11.46
N PRO A 85 -16.31 4.52 11.75
CA PRO A 85 -15.94 5.06 13.05
C PRO A 85 -17.00 4.74 14.11
N PHE A 86 -16.54 4.50 15.34
CA PHE A 86 -17.43 4.40 16.50
C PHE A 86 -17.80 5.79 17.03
N CYS A 87 -16.83 6.71 17.04
CA CYS A 87 -17.00 8.11 17.41
C CYS A 87 -16.18 9.02 16.48
N ASP A 88 -15.17 9.71 17.01
CA ASP A 88 -14.28 10.59 16.26
C ASP A 88 -13.02 9.89 15.73
N ASP A 89 -12.83 8.61 16.06
CA ASP A 89 -11.81 7.75 15.48
C ASP A 89 -12.00 7.66 13.96
N PHE A 90 -10.92 7.44 13.22
CA PHE A 90 -10.96 7.44 11.75
C PHE A 90 -10.03 6.40 11.13
N GLY A 91 -9.32 5.62 11.95
CA GLY A 91 -8.30 4.70 11.51
C GLY A 91 -7.40 4.23 12.67
N PRO A 92 -6.34 3.46 12.36
CA PRO A 92 -6.00 2.99 11.02
C PRO A 92 -6.97 1.92 10.50
N PHE A 93 -6.90 1.62 9.20
CA PHE A 93 -7.67 0.53 8.60
C PHE A 93 -7.34 -0.85 9.23
N ASN A 94 -8.38 -1.69 9.35
CA ASN A 94 -8.26 -3.05 9.88
C ASN A 94 -7.56 -4.02 8.89
N LEU A 95 -7.28 -5.26 9.34
CA LEU A 95 -6.44 -6.20 8.58
C LEU A 95 -7.06 -6.62 7.23
N VAL A 96 -8.38 -6.78 7.13
CA VAL A 96 -9.01 -7.16 5.85
C VAL A 96 -8.90 -6.05 4.81
N VAL A 97 -8.99 -4.78 5.22
CA VAL A 97 -8.77 -3.65 4.31
C VAL A 97 -7.30 -3.60 3.87
N VAL A 98 -6.36 -3.80 4.80
CA VAL A 98 -4.93 -3.88 4.44
C VAL A 98 -4.66 -5.03 3.45
N PHE A 99 -5.25 -6.20 3.68
CA PHE A 99 -5.14 -7.36 2.78
C PHE A 99 -5.67 -7.05 1.38
N ARG A 100 -6.86 -6.45 1.28
CA ARG A 100 -7.47 -6.05 0.01
C ARG A 100 -6.65 -4.99 -0.71
N PHE A 101 -6.13 -4.00 0.02
CA PHE A 101 -5.23 -3.00 -0.53
C PHE A 101 -3.97 -3.64 -1.10
N CYS A 102 -3.35 -4.56 -0.36
CA CYS A 102 -2.15 -5.26 -0.82
C CYS A 102 -2.40 -5.99 -2.14
N ARG A 103 -3.51 -6.74 -2.24
CA ARG A 103 -3.90 -7.43 -3.48
C ARG A 103 -4.20 -6.46 -4.62
N LYS A 104 -4.91 -5.36 -4.36
CA LYS A 104 -5.23 -4.33 -5.37
C LYS A 104 -3.96 -3.70 -5.93
N LEU A 105 -3.08 -3.20 -5.04
CA LEU A 105 -1.84 -2.54 -5.43
C LEU A 105 -0.89 -3.50 -6.15
N ARG A 106 -0.72 -4.73 -5.63
CA ARG A 106 0.04 -5.79 -6.31
C ARG A 106 -0.46 -6.04 -7.72
N ARG A 107 -1.79 -6.19 -7.91
CA ARG A 107 -2.38 -6.39 -9.24
C ARG A 107 -2.07 -5.21 -10.16
N LEU A 108 -2.29 -3.97 -9.71
CA LEU A 108 -1.99 -2.77 -10.50
C LEU A 108 -0.51 -2.68 -10.89
N LEU A 109 0.40 -2.97 -9.96
CA LEU A 109 1.85 -2.98 -10.23
C LEU A 109 2.26 -4.01 -11.28
N VAL A 110 1.59 -5.17 -11.33
CA VAL A 110 1.84 -6.22 -12.34
C VAL A 110 1.20 -5.85 -13.69
N THR A 111 0.00 -5.29 -13.69
CA THR A 111 -0.76 -5.06 -14.94
C THR A 111 -0.47 -3.72 -15.62
N ARG A 112 0.19 -2.76 -14.94
CA ARG A 112 0.49 -1.41 -15.48
C ARG A 112 1.51 -1.40 -16.63
N GLY A 113 2.24 -2.49 -16.86
CA GLY A 113 3.37 -2.52 -17.78
C GLY A 113 4.49 -1.57 -17.33
N PRO A 114 5.14 -0.81 -18.24
CA PRO A 114 6.23 0.09 -17.88
C PRO A 114 5.75 1.40 -17.22
N THR A 115 4.47 1.76 -17.34
CA THR A 115 3.96 3.06 -16.92
C THR A 115 3.92 3.18 -15.40
N PRO A 116 4.50 4.22 -14.79
CA PRO A 116 4.50 4.39 -13.34
C PRO A 116 3.07 4.56 -12.79
N LEU A 117 2.88 4.07 -11.56
CA LEU A 117 1.62 4.14 -10.85
C LEU A 117 1.65 5.30 -9.83
N LEU A 118 0.62 6.15 -9.84
CA LEU A 118 0.41 7.20 -8.86
C LEU A 118 -0.76 6.82 -7.94
N TYR A 119 -0.45 6.52 -6.69
CA TYR A 119 -1.46 6.44 -5.64
C TYR A 119 -1.74 7.87 -5.13
N TYR A 120 -2.98 8.30 -5.12
CA TYR A 120 -3.33 9.63 -4.63
C TYR A 120 -4.49 9.60 -3.66
N THR A 121 -4.59 10.66 -2.87
CA THR A 121 -5.79 11.00 -2.13
C THR A 121 -6.16 12.46 -2.37
N THR A 122 -7.46 12.73 -2.44
CA THR A 122 -8.02 14.08 -2.38
C THR A 122 -8.75 14.35 -1.06
N GLY A 123 -8.66 13.41 -0.13
CA GLY A 123 -9.26 13.53 1.19
C GLY A 123 -8.52 14.50 2.11
N ASP A 124 -9.08 14.67 3.30
CA ASP A 124 -8.48 15.47 4.35
C ASP A 124 -7.25 14.76 4.99
N LYS A 125 -6.67 15.39 6.02
CA LYS A 125 -5.53 14.82 6.74
C LYS A 125 -5.80 13.47 7.43
N ARG A 126 -7.08 13.12 7.70
CA ARG A 126 -7.47 11.83 8.26
C ARG A 126 -7.37 10.76 7.19
N GLN A 127 -7.96 11.03 6.02
CA GLN A 127 -7.85 10.15 4.86
C GLN A 127 -6.40 10.00 4.38
N ALA A 128 -5.62 11.08 4.38
CA ALA A 128 -4.21 11.03 4.04
C ALA A 128 -3.39 10.13 4.98
N ALA A 129 -3.66 10.17 6.28
CA ALA A 129 -3.03 9.27 7.27
C ALA A 129 -3.35 7.80 7.00
N ASN A 130 -4.61 7.49 6.67
CA ASN A 130 -5.02 6.15 6.27
C ASN A 130 -4.35 5.68 4.97
N CYS A 131 -4.27 6.52 3.94
CA CYS A 131 -3.59 6.20 2.68
C CYS A 131 -2.09 5.97 2.89
N ALA A 132 -1.44 6.80 3.71
CA ALA A 132 -0.03 6.63 4.09
C ALA A 132 0.18 5.31 4.86
N PHE A 133 -0.72 4.96 5.78
CA PHE A 133 -0.70 3.70 6.50
C PHE A 133 -0.83 2.50 5.55
N LEU A 134 -1.81 2.48 4.65
CA LEU A 134 -2.00 1.39 3.67
C LEU A 134 -0.77 1.19 2.78
N LEU A 135 -0.18 2.29 2.33
CA LEU A 135 1.01 2.25 1.50
C LEU A 135 2.23 1.69 2.25
N ALA A 136 2.46 2.13 3.49
CA ALA A 136 3.52 1.56 4.33
C ALA A 136 3.25 0.09 4.68
N ALA A 137 2.00 -0.27 4.94
CA ALA A 137 1.57 -1.64 5.21
C ALA A 137 1.83 -2.55 4.00
N PHE A 138 1.61 -2.08 2.77
CA PHE A 138 1.99 -2.83 1.57
C PHE A 138 3.49 -3.11 1.52
N LEU A 139 4.34 -2.11 1.78
CA LEU A 139 5.80 -2.30 1.77
C LEU A 139 6.25 -3.33 2.83
N ILE A 140 5.60 -3.35 3.99
CA ILE A 140 5.84 -4.35 5.04
C ILE A 140 5.34 -5.73 4.59
N MET A 141 4.07 -5.85 4.27
CA MET A 141 3.43 -7.16 4.09
C MET A 141 3.88 -7.84 2.78
N GLU A 142 4.07 -7.07 1.71
CA GLU A 142 4.36 -7.61 0.38
C GLU A 142 5.84 -7.55 0.00
N LEU A 143 6.58 -6.53 0.44
CA LEU A 143 8.01 -6.38 0.12
C LEU A 143 8.96 -6.74 1.28
N GLY A 144 8.42 -7.06 2.47
CA GLY A 144 9.23 -7.48 3.61
C GLY A 144 10.04 -6.34 4.26
N HIS A 145 9.68 -5.08 4.03
CA HIS A 145 10.39 -3.94 4.62
C HIS A 145 10.25 -3.90 6.15
N THR A 146 11.23 -3.33 6.85
CA THR A 146 11.04 -2.89 8.25
C THR A 146 10.12 -1.66 8.30
N ALA A 147 9.63 -1.32 9.50
CA ALA A 147 8.82 -0.12 9.68
C ALA A 147 9.54 1.16 9.22
N GLU A 148 10.83 1.28 9.53
CA GLU A 148 11.66 2.43 9.15
C GLU A 148 11.85 2.49 7.63
N GLN A 149 12.08 1.34 6.99
CA GLN A 149 12.22 1.25 5.53
C GLN A 149 10.91 1.61 4.81
N ALA A 150 9.77 1.15 5.33
CA ALA A 150 8.45 1.47 4.78
C ALA A 150 8.08 2.94 5.00
N TRP A 151 8.47 3.53 6.12
CA TRP A 151 8.15 4.93 6.46
C TRP A 151 9.07 5.95 5.79
N ARG A 152 10.34 5.60 5.54
CA ARG A 152 11.35 6.49 4.98
C ARG A 152 10.88 7.36 3.80
N PRO A 153 10.21 6.83 2.74
CA PRO A 153 9.73 7.69 1.66
C PRO A 153 8.64 8.67 2.13
N LEU A 154 7.75 8.23 3.01
CA LEU A 154 6.61 9.01 3.52
C LEU A 154 7.00 10.06 4.55
N ALA A 155 8.16 9.94 5.18
CA ALA A 155 8.71 10.94 6.09
C ALA A 155 9.00 12.31 5.42
N GLN A 156 8.91 12.39 4.09
CA GLN A 156 8.97 13.63 3.31
C GLN A 156 7.68 14.46 3.38
N LEU A 157 6.56 13.86 3.81
CA LEU A 157 5.31 14.58 4.04
C LEU A 157 5.47 15.60 5.17
N ASP A 158 4.82 16.75 5.02
CA ASP A 158 4.75 17.73 6.10
C ASP A 158 4.02 17.10 7.31
N ALA A 159 4.52 17.34 8.52
CA ALA A 159 3.92 16.81 9.76
C ALA A 159 2.44 17.21 9.92
N SER A 160 2.01 18.33 9.35
CA SER A 160 0.62 18.80 9.37
C SER A 160 -0.30 18.11 8.35
N SER A 161 0.28 17.36 7.41
CA SER A 161 -0.47 16.70 6.32
C SER A 161 -1.20 15.43 6.78
N LEU A 162 -0.77 14.83 7.90
CA LEU A 162 -1.32 13.58 8.42
C LEU A 162 -1.89 13.82 9.82
N ALA A 163 -3.15 13.43 10.05
CA ALA A 163 -3.68 13.38 11.41
C ALA A 163 -3.11 12.18 12.16
N ALA A 164 -2.82 12.36 13.46
CA ALA A 164 -2.56 11.25 14.36
C ALA A 164 -3.87 10.49 14.64
N PHE A 165 -3.79 9.17 14.75
CA PHE A 165 -4.91 8.31 15.11
C PHE A 165 -5.26 8.50 16.58
N ARG A 166 -6.56 8.45 16.89
CA ARG A 166 -7.12 8.60 18.24
C ARG A 166 -7.97 7.39 18.58
N ASP A 167 -8.34 7.29 19.85
CA ASP A 167 -9.23 6.26 20.35
C ASP A 167 -10.71 6.53 20.00
N ALA A 168 -11.55 5.52 20.27
CA ALA A 168 -12.99 5.51 19.96
C ALA A 168 -13.88 6.12 21.07
N SER A 169 -13.31 6.86 22.04
CA SER A 169 -14.08 7.50 23.10
C SER A 169 -14.82 8.76 22.63
N TYR A 170 -15.87 9.11 23.38
CA TYR A 170 -16.61 10.36 23.22
C TYR A 170 -15.86 11.61 23.72
N GLU A 171 -14.85 11.41 24.58
CA GLU A 171 -14.05 12.50 25.15
C GLU A 171 -12.94 12.95 24.18
N PRO A 172 -12.40 14.16 24.35
CA PRO A 172 -11.20 14.58 23.63
C PRO A 172 -10.04 13.61 23.83
N ALA A 173 -9.31 13.31 22.75
CA ALA A 173 -8.17 12.39 22.82
C ALA A 173 -7.05 12.96 23.71
N ASP A 174 -6.66 12.19 24.73
CA ASP A 174 -5.54 12.46 25.62
C ASP A 174 -4.26 11.72 25.19
N PHE A 175 -4.41 10.71 24.33
CA PHE A 175 -3.33 9.95 23.71
C PHE A 175 -3.60 9.75 22.22
N THR A 176 -2.53 9.80 21.40
CA THR A 176 -2.63 9.57 19.96
C THR A 176 -1.47 8.74 19.46
N LEU A 177 -1.69 8.01 18.37
CA LEU A 177 -0.66 7.25 17.66
C LEU A 177 -0.38 7.90 16.31
N SER A 178 0.90 8.09 15.99
CA SER A 178 1.29 8.48 14.64
C SER A 178 1.12 7.31 13.67
N VAL A 179 1.13 7.61 12.37
CA VAL A 179 1.12 6.55 11.35
C VAL A 179 2.33 5.61 11.52
N LEU A 180 3.50 6.15 11.87
CA LEU A 180 4.70 5.35 12.11
C LEU A 180 4.53 4.37 13.29
N ASP A 181 3.84 4.77 14.35
CA ASP A 181 3.58 3.88 15.50
C ASP A 181 2.74 2.66 15.07
N CYS A 182 1.67 2.90 14.30
CA CYS A 182 0.83 1.84 13.76
C CYS A 182 1.58 0.93 12.75
N VAL A 183 2.42 1.52 11.90
CA VAL A 183 3.29 0.80 10.95
C VAL A 183 4.31 -0.07 11.72
N GLY A 184 4.86 0.43 12.82
CA GLY A 184 5.74 -0.33 13.73
C GLY A 184 5.03 -1.51 14.37
N GLY A 185 3.79 -1.31 14.83
CA GLY A 185 2.93 -2.39 15.36
C GLY A 185 2.69 -3.49 14.33
N LEU A 186 2.32 -3.13 13.10
CA LEU A 186 2.10 -4.10 12.02
C LEU A 186 3.39 -4.86 11.64
N ALA A 187 4.53 -4.16 11.53
CA ALA A 187 5.81 -4.81 11.24
C ALA A 187 6.16 -5.84 12.30
N LYS A 188 6.01 -5.49 13.59
CA LYS A 188 6.27 -6.42 14.70
C LYS A 188 5.31 -7.61 14.71
N ALA A 189 4.03 -7.38 14.38
CA ALA A 189 3.03 -8.44 14.28
C ALA A 189 3.38 -9.43 13.16
N ARG A 190 3.77 -8.94 11.98
CA ARG A 190 4.29 -9.78 10.88
C ARG A 190 5.53 -10.57 11.31
N ASP A 191 6.52 -9.90 11.88
CA ASP A 191 7.81 -10.52 12.25
C ASP A 191 7.67 -11.56 13.36
N SER A 192 6.64 -11.42 14.21
CA SER A 192 6.29 -12.38 15.25
C SER A 192 5.37 -13.50 14.76
N GLY A 193 4.98 -13.49 13.47
CA GLY A 193 4.07 -14.49 12.89
C GLY A 193 2.61 -14.35 13.32
N LEU A 194 2.21 -13.21 13.89
CA LEU A 194 0.82 -12.93 14.29
C LEU A 194 -0.08 -12.60 13.09
N VAL A 195 0.50 -11.98 12.06
CA VAL A 195 -0.22 -11.63 10.82
C VAL A 195 0.57 -12.18 9.63
N ASN A 196 -0.11 -12.94 8.77
CA ASN A 196 0.47 -13.46 7.53
C ASN A 196 -0.58 -13.45 6.41
N PHE A 197 -0.27 -12.78 5.30
CA PHE A 197 -1.14 -12.73 4.11
C PHE A 197 -0.72 -13.72 3.01
N LYS A 198 0.36 -14.48 3.23
CA LYS A 198 0.88 -15.44 2.25
C LYS A 198 0.17 -16.78 2.40
N ASP A 199 0.22 -17.56 1.33
CA ASP A 199 -0.13 -18.99 1.35
C ASP A 199 -1.56 -19.29 1.86
N GLY A 200 -2.48 -18.34 1.70
CA GLY A 200 -3.88 -18.49 2.13
C GLY A 200 -4.07 -18.47 3.65
N SER A 201 -3.08 -18.03 4.44
CA SER A 201 -3.19 -18.01 5.90
C SER A 201 -4.11 -16.93 6.46
N PHE A 202 -4.54 -15.98 5.65
CA PHE A 202 -5.50 -14.95 6.04
C PHE A 202 -6.81 -15.16 5.27
N ASP A 203 -7.83 -15.61 5.98
CA ASP A 203 -9.18 -15.78 5.46
C ASP A 203 -9.95 -14.46 5.63
N ALA A 204 -10.05 -13.70 4.53
CA ALA A 204 -10.75 -12.42 4.52
C ALA A 204 -12.27 -12.59 4.68
N ASP A 205 -12.82 -13.71 4.21
CA ASP A 205 -14.26 -13.96 4.27
C ASP A 205 -14.66 -14.35 5.70
N GLU A 206 -13.84 -15.15 6.37
CA GLU A 206 -14.00 -15.45 7.81
C GLU A 206 -13.83 -14.19 8.67
N TYR A 207 -12.81 -13.37 8.40
CA TYR A 207 -12.59 -12.12 9.12
C TYR A 207 -13.82 -11.21 9.07
N GLU A 208 -14.41 -11.03 7.89
CA GLU A 208 -15.61 -10.18 7.73
C GLU A 208 -16.88 -10.83 8.26
N LEU A 209 -16.99 -12.17 8.19
CA LEU A 209 -18.12 -12.88 8.76
C LEU A 209 -18.25 -12.57 10.25
N PHE A 210 -17.14 -12.62 11.00
CA PHE A 210 -17.14 -12.40 12.44
C PHE A 210 -17.04 -10.91 12.86
N ASP A 211 -16.74 -10.01 11.94
CA ASP A 211 -16.85 -8.55 12.14
C ASP A 211 -18.31 -8.09 12.26
N ASP A 212 -19.26 -8.85 11.71
CA ASP A 212 -20.69 -8.57 11.86
C ASP A 212 -21.17 -8.90 13.29
N PRO A 213 -21.78 -7.95 14.03
CA PRO A 213 -22.34 -8.21 15.35
C PRO A 213 -23.40 -9.30 15.39
N ALA A 214 -24.08 -9.58 14.28
CA ALA A 214 -25.00 -10.70 14.18
C ALA A 214 -24.31 -12.07 14.26
N ASN A 215 -23.00 -12.13 13.97
CA ASN A 215 -22.21 -13.35 13.89
C ASN A 215 -21.17 -13.47 15.02
N GLY A 216 -21.01 -12.46 15.88
CA GLY A 216 -20.22 -12.56 17.10
C GLY A 216 -19.50 -11.28 17.53
N ASP A 217 -19.31 -10.31 16.63
CA ASP A 217 -18.49 -9.11 16.87
C ASP A 217 -17.12 -9.45 17.48
N MET A 218 -16.36 -10.32 16.81
CA MET A 218 -15.14 -10.88 17.37
C MET A 218 -14.03 -11.09 16.35
N HIS A 219 -12.78 -10.93 16.79
CA HIS A 219 -11.59 -11.16 15.98
C HIS A 219 -10.55 -11.99 16.72
N VAL A 220 -9.90 -12.90 15.98
CA VAL A 220 -8.71 -13.61 16.49
C VAL A 220 -7.52 -12.65 16.50
N LEU A 221 -7.06 -12.25 17.68
CA LEU A 221 -5.92 -11.35 17.85
C LEU A 221 -4.58 -12.10 17.81
N VAL A 222 -4.55 -13.29 18.42
CA VAL A 222 -3.37 -14.16 18.45
C VAL A 222 -3.83 -15.57 18.10
N PRO A 223 -3.39 -16.14 16.96
CA PRO A 223 -3.82 -17.46 16.52
C PRO A 223 -3.68 -18.53 17.61
N GLY A 224 -4.79 -19.19 17.92
CA GLY A 224 -4.86 -20.25 18.94
C GLY A 224 -4.70 -19.79 20.40
N ARG A 225 -4.79 -18.48 20.69
CA ARG A 225 -4.59 -17.94 22.04
C ARG A 225 -5.62 -16.89 22.46
N PHE A 226 -5.80 -15.83 21.68
CA PHE A 226 -6.61 -14.68 22.06
C PHE A 226 -7.62 -14.30 21.00
N ILE A 227 -8.85 -14.09 21.46
CA ILE A 227 -9.99 -13.56 20.72
C ILE A 227 -10.49 -12.37 21.54
N ALA A 228 -10.89 -11.30 20.87
CA ALA A 228 -11.56 -10.15 21.46
C ALA A 228 -12.82 -9.83 20.68
#